data_AF-A0A7V2UHX9-F1
#
_entry.id   AF-A0A7V2UHX9-F1
#
_cell.length_a   1.000
_cell.length_b   1.000
_cell.length_c   1.000
_cell.angle_alpha   90.00
_cell.angle_beta   90.00
_cell.angle_gamma   90.00
#
_symmetry.space_group_name_H-M   'P 1'
#
loop_
_entity.id
_entity.type
_entity.pdbx_description
1 polymer ?
#
loop_
_entity_poly.entity_id
_entity_poly.type
_entity_poly.pdbx_seq_one_letter_code
_entity_poly.pdbx_strand_id
1 'polypeptide(L)'
;MNEADIFKYLVKPWTDEALLLALSEAFARHDHAAETHRLAQAHKQGQGKLSPEEVERQRLEALEPGITRVRWDTDGSVLLDDV
;
A
#
# COMPACT_ATOMS: atom_id res chain seq x y z
N MET A 1 -11.00 14.91 -2.65
CA MET A 1 -10.53 13.54 -2.89
C MET A 1 -9.72 13.11 -1.68
N ASN A 2 -9.74 11.84 -1.26
CA ASN A 2 -8.99 11.38 -0.07
C ASN A 2 -7.55 11.02 -0.47
N GLU A 3 -6.72 12.04 -0.69
CA GLU A 3 -5.33 11.89 -1.14
C GLU A 3 -4.41 11.28 -0.08
N ALA A 4 -4.80 11.34 1.19
CA ALA A 4 -4.04 10.82 2.33
C ALA A 4 -4.44 9.39 2.75
N ASP A 5 -5.27 8.70 1.96
CA ASP A 5 -5.83 7.37 2.26
C ASP A 5 -6.37 7.25 3.69
N ILE A 6 -7.15 8.26 4.12
CA ILE A 6 -7.76 8.28 5.45
C ILE A 6 -8.74 7.12 5.57
N PHE A 7 -8.43 6.18 6.46
CA PHE A 7 -9.25 4.99 6.72
C PHE A 7 -10.58 5.33 7.42
N LYS A 8 -10.54 6.11 8.51
CA LYS A 8 -11.72 6.44 9.33
C LYS A 8 -11.49 7.73 10.10
N TYR A 9 -12.54 8.54 10.25
CA TYR A 9 -12.53 9.73 11.10
C TYR A 9 -13.11 9.42 12.48
N LEU A 10 -12.45 9.90 13.54
CA LEU A 10 -12.93 9.83 14.92
C LEU A 10 -13.15 11.23 15.48
N VAL A 11 -14.34 11.48 16.05
CA VAL A 11 -14.70 12.76 16.65
C VAL A 11 -14.26 12.79 18.11
N LYS A 12 -13.73 13.94 18.56
CA LYS A 12 -13.33 14.14 19.97
C LYS A 12 -14.52 14.55 20.85
N PRO A 13 -14.54 14.16 22.14
CA PRO A 13 -13.61 13.22 22.77
C PRO A 13 -13.94 11.77 22.38
N TRP A 14 -12.93 11.00 21.98
CA TRP A 14 -13.09 9.57 21.70
C TRP A 14 -12.80 8.74 22.95
N THR A 15 -13.35 7.54 22.99
CA THR A 15 -13.02 6.53 24.01
C THR A 15 -11.88 5.64 23.53
N ASP A 16 -11.13 5.06 24.46
CA ASP A 16 -10.05 4.12 24.15
C ASP A 16 -10.56 2.91 23.36
N GLU A 17 -11.77 2.42 23.69
CA GLU A 17 -12.41 1.32 22.97
C GLU A 17 -12.71 1.68 21.50
N ALA A 18 -13.22 2.88 21.24
CA ALA A 18 -13.50 3.33 19.88
C ALA A 18 -12.21 3.47 19.05
N LEU A 19 -11.12 3.91 19.69
CA LEU A 19 -9.80 4.01 19.05
C LEU A 19 -9.22 2.63 18.74
N LEU A 20 -9.23 1.71 19.72
CA LEU A 20 -8.73 0.35 19.55
C LEU A 20 -9.50 -0.42 18.48
N LEU A 21 -10.83 -0.24 18.42
CA LEU A 21 -11.66 -0.82 17.37
C LEU A 21 -11.27 -0.28 16.00
N ALA A 22 -11.15 1.04 15.85
CA ALA A 22 -10.78 1.66 14.57
C ALA A 22 -9.40 1.20 14.08
N LEU A 23 -8.41 1.06 14.99
CA LEU A 23 -7.09 0.53 14.66
C LEU A 23 -7.15 -0.94 14.25
N SER A 24 -7.91 -1.76 14.98
CA SER A 24 -8.06 -3.19 14.67
C SER A 24 -8.70 -3.40 13.30
N GLU A 25 -9.73 -2.60 12.97
CA GLU A 25 -10.36 -2.60 11.64
C GLU A 25 -9.36 -2.18 10.54
N ALA A 26 -8.53 -1.18 10.80
CA ALA A 26 -7.52 -0.70 9.85
C ALA A 26 -6.48 -1.78 9.54
N PHE A 27 -5.94 -2.44 10.57
CA PHE A 27 -4.99 -3.54 10.40
C PHE A 27 -5.61 -4.74 9.67
N ALA A 28 -6.82 -5.14 10.04
CA ALA A 28 -7.51 -6.24 9.37
C ALA A 28 -7.74 -5.96 7.88
N ARG A 29 -8.11 -4.73 7.52
CA ARG A 29 -8.24 -4.31 6.11
C ARG A 29 -6.89 -4.36 5.39
N HIS A 30 -5.83 -3.86 6.02
CA HIS A 30 -4.49 -3.89 5.46
C HIS A 30 -4.04 -5.33 5.17
N ASP A 31 -4.20 -6.23 6.14
CA ASP A 31 -3.79 -7.63 6.01
C ASP A 31 -4.57 -8.35 4.91
N HIS A 32 -5.88 -8.08 4.81
CA HIS A 32 -6.71 -8.62 3.75
C HIS A 32 -6.27 -8.14 2.35
N ALA A 33 -5.93 -6.85 2.21
CA ALA A 33 -5.41 -6.29 0.98
C ALA A 33 -4.04 -6.89 0.61
N ALA A 34 -3.16 -7.05 1.59
CA ALA A 34 -1.84 -7.67 1.41
C ALA A 34 -1.96 -9.13 0.94
N GLU A 35 -2.85 -9.92 1.55
CA GLU A 35 -3.07 -11.31 1.16
C GLU A 35 -3.71 -11.42 -0.23
N THR A 36 -4.68 -10.58 -0.54
CA THR A 36 -5.28 -10.52 -1.89
C THR A 36 -4.22 -10.22 -2.95
N HIS A 37 -3.34 -9.25 -2.67
CA HIS A 37 -2.23 -8.92 -3.55
C HIS A 37 -1.26 -10.11 -3.68
N ARG A 38 -0.90 -10.77 -2.58
CA ARG A 38 -0.02 -11.95 -2.58
C ARG A 38 -0.58 -13.09 -3.44
N LEU A 39 -1.87 -13.41 -3.30
CA LEU A 39 -2.54 -14.43 -4.09
C LEU A 39 -2.56 -14.09 -5.59
N ALA A 40 -2.83 -12.83 -5.92
CA ALA A 40 -2.79 -12.36 -7.30
C ALA A 40 -1.39 -12.47 -7.92
N GLN A 41 -0.33 -12.19 -7.14
CA GLN A 41 1.05 -12.35 -7.58
C GLN A 41 1.42 -13.82 -7.78
N ALA A 42 1.06 -14.70 -6.84
CA ALA A 42 1.29 -16.14 -6.95
C ALA A 42 0.61 -16.71 -8.21
N HIS A 43 -0.60 -16.25 -8.52
CA HIS A 43 -1.31 -16.62 -9.74
C HIS A 43 -0.57 -16.16 -11.01
N LYS A 44 -0.03 -14.93 -11.04
CA LYS A 44 0.77 -14.43 -12.18
C LYS A 44 2.08 -15.21 -12.37
N GLN A 45 2.76 -15.53 -11.27
CA GLN A 45 3.96 -16.38 -11.26
C GLN A 45 3.68 -17.77 -11.84
N GLY A 46 2.62 -18.44 -11.36
CA GLY A 46 2.24 -19.78 -11.83
C GLY A 46 1.84 -19.84 -13.30
N GLN A 47 1.41 -18.71 -13.88
CA GLN A 47 1.09 -18.59 -15.31
C GLN A 47 2.32 -18.26 -16.19
N GLY A 48 3.52 -18.11 -15.61
CA GLY A 48 4.74 -17.77 -16.35
C GLY A 48 4.72 -16.36 -16.95
N LYS A 49 3.93 -15.45 -16.38
CA LYS A 49 3.64 -14.11 -16.96
C LYS A 49 4.50 -12.97 -16.40
N LEU A 50 5.50 -13.25 -15.57
CA LEU A 50 6.33 -12.20 -14.99
C LEU A 50 7.62 -12.02 -15.79
N SER A 51 7.88 -10.78 -16.19
CA SER A 51 9.14 -10.39 -16.78
C SER A 51 10.24 -10.31 -15.72
N PRO A 52 11.53 -10.39 -16.11
CA PRO A 52 12.65 -10.20 -15.19
C PRO A 52 12.59 -8.87 -14.41
N GLU A 53 12.13 -7.79 -15.05
CA GLU A 53 11.95 -6.47 -14.45
C GLU A 53 10.91 -6.50 -13.33
N GLU A 54 9.83 -7.27 -13.52
CA GLU A 54 8.76 -7.39 -12.53
C GLU A 54 9.17 -8.22 -11.31
N VAL A 55 10.07 -9.19 -11.52
CA VAL A 55 10.70 -9.94 -10.43
C VAL A 55 11.59 -9.03 -9.58
N GLU A 56 12.45 -8.22 -10.21
CA GLU A 56 13.33 -7.32 -9.46
C GLU A 56 12.54 -6.21 -8.75
N ARG A 57 11.50 -5.66 -9.40
CA ARG A 57 10.61 -4.68 -8.76
C ARG A 57 9.96 -5.26 -7.50
N GLN A 58 9.53 -6.52 -7.53
CA GLN A 58 8.97 -7.20 -6.35
C GLN A 58 10.02 -7.37 -5.25
N ARG A 59 11.26 -7.72 -5.62
CA ARG A 59 12.37 -7.85 -4.67
C ARG A 59 12.65 -6.52 -3.96
N LEU A 60 12.71 -5.43 -4.72
CA LEU A 60 12.97 -4.09 -4.18
C LEU A 60 11.87 -3.62 -3.23
N GLU A 61 10.60 -3.76 -3.62
CA GLU A 61 9.46 -3.37 -2.77
C GLU A 61 9.37 -4.21 -1.47
N ALA A 62 9.84 -5.46 -1.50
CA ALA A 62 9.91 -6.30 -0.31
C ALA A 62 11.06 -5.91 0.65
N LEU A 63 12.18 -5.43 0.11
CA LEU A 63 13.29 -4.88 0.92
C LEU A 63 12.92 -3.52 1.50
N GLU A 64 12.37 -2.63 0.68
CA GLU A 64 12.05 -1.26 1.03
C GLU A 64 10.65 -0.91 0.50
N PRO A 65 9.60 -1.02 1.35
CA PRO A 65 8.24 -0.70 0.95
C PRO A 65 8.14 0.73 0.43
N GLY A 66 7.62 0.88 -0.79
CA GLY A 66 7.42 2.18 -1.45
C GLY A 66 8.54 2.63 -2.39
N ILE A 67 9.73 2.01 -2.38
CA ILE A 67 10.86 2.44 -3.23
C ILE A 67 10.55 2.39 -4.74
N THR A 68 9.64 1.51 -5.14
CA THR A 68 9.26 1.35 -6.55
C THR A 68 8.14 2.31 -6.98
N ARG A 69 7.62 3.13 -6.05
CA ARG A 69 6.51 4.06 -6.29
C ARG A 69 7.06 5.45 -6.53
N VAL A 70 6.99 5.91 -7.78
CA VAL A 70 7.44 7.24 -8.18
C VAL A 70 6.22 8.12 -8.47
N ARG A 71 6.19 9.31 -7.88
CA ARG A 71 5.17 10.33 -8.17
C ARG A 71 5.66 11.18 -9.34
N TRP A 72 4.85 11.24 -10.39
CA TRP A 72 5.13 12.02 -11.59
C TRP A 72 4.18 13.20 -11.66
N ASP A 73 4.68 14.35 -12.10
CA ASP A 73 3.83 15.48 -12.49
C ASP A 73 3.39 15.34 -13.96
N THR A 74 2.39 16.13 -14.35
CA THR A 74 1.79 16.18 -15.69
C THR A 74 2.76 16.58 -16.79
N ASP A 75 3.89 17.21 -16.44
CA ASP A 75 4.98 17.57 -17.34
C ASP A 75 6.07 16.47 -17.45
N GLY A 76 5.93 15.37 -16.71
CA GLY A 76 6.88 14.25 -16.69
C GLY A 76 8.03 14.44 -15.69
N SER A 77 8.02 15.47 -14.85
CA SER A 77 8.97 15.63 -13.75
C SER A 77 8.66 14.66 -12.61
N VAL A 78 9.70 14.29 -11.84
CA VAL A 78 9.56 13.48 -10.63
C VAL A 78 9.33 14.40 -9.44
N LEU A 79 8.20 14.20 -8.75
CA LEU A 79 7.88 14.90 -7.51
C LEU A 79 8.60 14.19 -6.36
N LEU A 80 9.59 14.88 -5.80
CA LEU A 80 10.24 14.47 -4.55
C LEU A 80 9.49 15.14 -3.39
N ASP A 81 9.07 14.35 -2.41
CA ASP A 81 8.55 14.90 -1.17
C ASP A 81 9.73 15.49 -0.36
N ASP A 82 9.66 16.77 -0.02
CA ASP A 82 10.68 17.44 0.81
C ASP A 82 10.71 16.77 2.20
N VAL A 83 11.88 16.30 2.61
CA VAL A 83 12.15 15.67 3.92
C VAL A 83 12.18 16.68 5.08
#